data_AF-A0A1C7GPB6-F1
#
_entry.id   AF-A0A1C7GPB6-F1
#
_cell.length_a   1.000
_cell.length_b   1.000
_cell.length_c   1.000
_cell.angle_alpha   90.00
_cell.angle_beta   90.00
_cell.angle_gamma   90.00
#
_symmetry.space_group_name_H-M   'P 1'
#
loop_
_entity.id
_entity.type
_entity.pdbx_description
1 polymer ?
#
loop_
_entity_poly.entity_id
_entity_poly.type
_entity_poly.pdbx_seq_one_letter_code
_entity_poly.pdbx_strand_id
1 'polypeptide(L)'
;MKNKEVTALIIIMVLLLFPMVLSDCERQQDPSQLVSSTDGPTEAPNDEPSSQPESETKATQEPEPTEAPDSMVNFEEVFAENPIDSQLSDALDTASSSSAILKAYETAGKYWRALVPIAYNAAKSAAAEEDQAQLEQDHKAWEDTIDDVITAIQEENSEGADGKITAARLIEEKYRETAKELCKIVYAGTGELPDFAPAMSDEPKG
;
A
#
# COMPACT_ATOMS: atom_id res chain seq x y z
N MET A 1 10.60 -36.18 11.30
CA MET A 1 10.15 -34.96 12.00
C MET A 1 10.89 -33.80 11.35
N LYS A 2 10.20 -33.02 10.53
CA LYS A 2 10.77 -31.89 9.79
C LYS A 2 9.94 -30.68 10.15
N ASN A 3 10.63 -29.68 10.64
CA ASN A 3 10.09 -28.54 11.36
C ASN A 3 9.52 -27.60 10.30
N LYS A 4 8.21 -27.34 10.35
CA LYS A 4 7.56 -26.32 9.53
C LYS A 4 7.51 -25.06 10.38
N GLU A 5 8.27 -24.04 9.97
CA GLU A 5 8.08 -22.70 10.50
C GLU A 5 6.77 -22.15 9.90
N VAL A 6 5.87 -21.74 10.79
CA VAL A 6 4.57 -21.16 10.46
C VAL A 6 4.79 -19.66 10.30
N THR A 7 4.84 -19.19 9.06
CA THR A 7 4.88 -17.75 8.77
C THR A 7 3.45 -17.21 8.77
N ALA A 8 3.02 -16.66 9.90
CA ALA A 8 1.77 -15.93 10.01
C ALA A 8 1.93 -14.56 9.33
N LEU A 9 1.21 -14.34 8.23
CA LEU A 9 1.06 -13.02 7.62
C LEU A 9 0.05 -12.21 8.42
N ILE A 10 0.54 -11.28 9.23
CA ILE A 10 -0.29 -10.34 9.99
C ILE A 10 -0.66 -9.19 9.04
N ILE A 11 -1.89 -9.20 8.55
CA ILE A 11 -2.49 -8.06 7.85
C ILE A 11 -2.80 -7.00 8.90
N ILE A 12 -1.97 -5.96 8.99
CA ILE A 12 -2.19 -4.84 9.91
C ILE A 12 -3.24 -3.92 9.29
N MET A 13 -4.49 -4.09 9.72
CA MET A 13 -5.58 -3.13 9.51
C MET A 13 -5.37 -1.92 10.44
N VAL A 14 -4.76 -0.85 9.93
CA VAL A 14 -4.63 0.41 10.65
C VAL A 14 -5.97 1.13 10.67
N LEU A 15 -6.77 0.88 11.71
CA LEU A 15 -7.89 1.73 12.10
C LEU A 15 -7.34 3.03 12.71
N LEU A 16 -7.31 4.11 11.92
CA LEU A 16 -7.08 5.45 12.44
C LEU A 16 -8.31 5.89 13.25
N LEU A 17 -8.20 5.73 14.57
CA LEU A 17 -9.13 6.31 15.53
C LEU A 17 -9.02 7.84 15.50
N PHE A 18 -10.08 8.49 15.03
CA PHE A 18 -10.32 9.91 15.25
C PHE A 18 -10.57 10.17 16.74
N PRO A 19 -9.83 11.06 17.43
CA PRO A 19 -10.26 11.57 18.72
C PRO A 19 -11.34 12.65 18.50
N MET A 20 -12.58 12.33 18.89
CA MET A 20 -13.55 13.35 19.29
C MET A 20 -12.96 14.15 20.45
N VAL A 21 -12.67 15.44 20.23
CA VAL A 21 -12.48 16.42 21.31
C VAL A 21 -13.58 17.45 21.21
N LEU A 22 -14.58 17.30 22.09
CA LEU A 22 -15.56 18.34 22.42
C LEU A 22 -15.04 19.15 23.62
N SER A 23 -14.89 20.46 23.40
CA SER A 23 -15.12 21.59 24.31
C SER A 23 -14.41 21.73 25.68
N ASP A 24 -13.63 22.83 25.75
CA ASP A 24 -13.78 23.99 26.66
C ASP A 24 -12.83 24.20 27.87
N CYS A 25 -12.51 25.49 28.08
CA CYS A 25 -11.67 26.16 29.09
C CYS A 25 -10.15 25.86 29.05
N GLU A 26 -9.22 26.82 29.11
CA GLU A 26 -9.29 28.19 29.57
C GLU A 26 -8.09 28.98 29.01
N ARG A 27 -8.29 30.28 28.79
CA ARG A 27 -7.26 31.28 28.44
C ARG A 27 -6.15 31.32 29.49
N GLN A 28 -4.89 31.44 29.06
CA GLN A 28 -3.98 32.43 29.63
C GLN A 28 -2.91 32.88 28.61
N GLN A 29 -2.93 34.19 28.32
CA GLN A 29 -1.83 35.01 27.74
C GLN A 29 -0.61 34.95 28.69
N ASP A 30 0.67 35.21 28.37
CA ASP A 30 1.39 35.95 27.33
C ASP A 30 2.90 35.56 27.48
N PRO A 31 3.78 35.76 26.47
CA PRO A 31 5.18 35.31 26.46
C PRO A 31 6.18 36.43 26.78
N SER A 32 7.36 36.10 27.32
CA SER A 32 8.60 36.94 27.40
C SER A 32 9.65 36.14 28.21
N GLN A 33 10.93 35.97 27.88
CA GLN A 33 11.98 36.86 27.36
C GLN A 33 13.14 36.01 26.77
N LEU A 34 13.62 36.30 25.55
CA LEU A 34 14.86 37.04 25.19
C LEU A 34 16.21 36.36 25.53
N VAL A 35 16.86 35.97 24.42
CA VAL A 35 18.29 35.84 24.05
C VAL A 35 19.39 36.42 24.98
N SER A 36 20.59 35.82 24.96
CA SER A 36 21.84 36.42 24.42
C SER A 36 23.15 35.76 24.94
N SER A 37 23.95 35.24 23.99
CA SER A 37 25.43 35.26 23.78
C SER A 37 26.44 35.13 24.95
N THR A 38 27.35 34.14 24.93
CA THR A 38 28.73 34.11 24.33
C THR A 38 29.78 34.89 25.12
N ASP A 39 30.80 34.19 25.66
CA ASP A 39 32.25 34.46 25.44
C ASP A 39 33.15 33.47 26.22
N GLY A 40 34.22 32.97 25.57
CA GLY A 40 35.40 32.31 26.19
C GLY A 40 36.40 33.34 26.74
N PRO A 41 37.72 33.08 26.96
CA PRO A 41 38.55 31.93 26.52
C PRO A 41 39.70 31.44 27.49
N THR A 42 40.29 30.28 27.15
CA THR A 42 41.74 29.85 27.20
C THR A 42 42.62 29.93 28.47
N GLU A 43 43.18 28.78 28.93
CA GLU A 43 44.62 28.39 28.83
C GLU A 43 44.89 26.96 29.40
N ALA A 44 45.75 26.21 28.70
CA ALA A 44 46.33 24.91 29.09
C ALA A 44 47.67 25.11 29.84
N PRO A 45 48.30 24.10 30.50
CA PRO A 45 49.20 23.20 29.76
C PRO A 45 49.42 21.76 30.31
N ASN A 46 49.75 20.86 29.38
CA ASN A 46 50.85 19.85 29.37
C ASN A 46 50.96 18.73 30.44
N ASP A 47 50.87 17.46 30.01
CA ASP A 47 51.99 16.49 29.84
C ASP A 47 51.47 15.05 29.57
N GLU A 48 52.06 14.39 28.56
CA GLU A 48 51.92 12.98 28.10
C GLU A 48 52.55 11.94 29.07
N PRO A 49 52.59 10.61 28.79
CA PRO A 49 51.63 9.71 28.12
C PRO A 49 51.38 8.43 28.97
N SER A 50 50.26 7.74 28.80
CA SER A 50 50.13 6.36 29.31
C SER A 50 49.38 5.47 28.33
N SER A 51 50.12 4.53 27.76
CA SER A 51 49.68 3.45 26.90
C SER A 51 48.63 2.58 27.58
N GLN A 52 47.46 2.44 26.96
CA GLN A 52 46.62 1.27 27.14
C GLN A 52 45.86 1.01 25.82
N PRO A 53 45.89 -0.22 25.27
CA PRO A 53 45.12 -0.52 24.08
C PRO A 53 43.66 -0.68 24.47
N GLU A 54 42.81 0.27 24.08
CA GLU A 54 41.37 0.09 24.12
C GLU A 54 40.93 -0.73 22.91
N SER A 55 40.35 -1.87 23.26
CA SER A 55 39.77 -2.88 22.39
C SER A 55 38.86 -2.29 21.33
N GLU A 56 39.00 -2.86 20.13
CA GLU A 56 38.13 -2.67 18.98
C GLU A 56 36.64 -2.69 19.38
N THR A 57 35.98 -1.54 19.23
CA THR A 57 34.53 -1.47 19.17
C THR A 57 34.09 -2.21 17.91
N LYS A 58 33.74 -3.49 18.09
CA LYS A 58 33.14 -4.33 17.07
C LYS A 58 31.87 -3.63 16.59
N ALA A 59 31.90 -3.18 15.34
CA ALA A 59 30.73 -2.67 14.64
C ALA A 59 29.59 -3.69 14.76
N THR A 60 28.50 -3.29 15.42
CA THR A 60 27.22 -3.97 15.32
C THR A 60 26.84 -3.93 13.85
N GLN A 61 26.92 -5.07 13.17
CA GLN A 61 26.34 -5.22 11.84
C GLN A 61 24.85 -4.91 11.95
N GLU A 62 24.43 -3.87 11.22
CA GLU A 62 23.05 -3.66 10.83
C GLU A 62 22.56 -4.94 10.15
N PRO A 63 21.41 -5.51 10.53
CA PRO A 63 20.90 -6.70 9.87
C PRO A 63 20.69 -6.37 8.40
N GLU A 64 21.30 -7.15 7.50
CA GLU A 64 21.01 -7.06 6.07
C GLU A 64 19.50 -7.21 5.85
N PRO A 65 18.92 -6.49 4.86
CA PRO A 65 17.53 -6.69 4.50
C PRO A 65 17.37 -8.15 4.07
N THR A 66 16.48 -8.87 4.74
CA THR A 66 16.05 -10.20 4.31
C THR A 66 15.59 -10.10 2.85
N GLU A 67 16.36 -10.67 1.92
CA GLU A 67 15.97 -10.78 0.52
C GLU A 67 14.61 -11.49 0.46
N ALA A 68 13.64 -10.84 -0.19
CA ALA A 68 12.38 -11.49 -0.52
C ALA A 68 12.68 -12.73 -1.36
N PRO A 69 11.92 -13.84 -1.20
CA PRO A 69 12.14 -15.04 -2.01
C PRO A 69 12.08 -14.69 -3.50
N ASP A 70 12.97 -15.29 -4.32
CA ASP A 70 13.11 -15.05 -5.77
C ASP A 70 11.76 -15.05 -6.53
N SER A 71 10.77 -15.80 -6.04
CA SER A 71 9.42 -15.85 -6.62
C SER A 71 8.62 -14.55 -6.48
N MET A 72 8.88 -13.75 -5.44
CA MET A 72 8.18 -12.49 -5.18
C MET A 72 8.75 -11.33 -6.01
N VAL A 73 10.05 -11.35 -6.30
CA VAL A 73 10.69 -10.41 -7.25
C VAL A 73 10.10 -10.60 -8.65
N ASN A 74 9.90 -11.86 -9.06
CA ASN A 74 9.30 -12.18 -10.37
C ASN A 74 7.82 -11.75 -10.45
N PHE A 75 7.06 -11.84 -9.35
CA PHE A 75 5.66 -11.38 -9.35
C PHE A 75 5.54 -9.88 -9.62
N GLU A 76 6.31 -9.04 -8.92
CA GLU A 76 6.18 -7.57 -9.04
C GLU A 76 6.57 -7.10 -10.45
N GLU A 77 7.59 -7.70 -11.06
CA GLU A 77 7.97 -7.44 -12.45
C GLU A 77 6.85 -7.84 -13.43
N VAL A 78 6.31 -9.05 -13.30
CA VAL A 78 5.24 -9.54 -14.19
C VAL A 78 3.94 -8.77 -13.98
N PHE A 79 3.62 -8.39 -12.74
CA PHE A 79 2.43 -7.61 -12.43
C PHE A 79 2.56 -6.16 -12.93
N ALA A 80 3.76 -5.58 -12.98
CA ALA A 80 3.96 -4.23 -13.53
C ALA A 80 3.56 -4.14 -15.02
N GLU A 81 3.62 -5.24 -15.76
CA GLU A 81 3.26 -5.33 -17.17
C GLU A 81 1.77 -5.64 -17.41
N ASN A 82 0.91 -5.50 -16.39
CA ASN A 82 -0.51 -5.82 -16.54
C ASN A 82 -1.22 -4.86 -17.52
N PRO A 83 -2.18 -5.37 -18.32
CA PRO A 83 -2.79 -4.58 -19.40
C PRO A 83 -3.74 -3.47 -18.92
N ILE A 84 -4.27 -3.56 -17.69
CA ILE A 84 -5.15 -2.50 -17.15
C ILE A 84 -4.32 -1.25 -16.82
N ASP A 85 -3.19 -1.42 -16.12
CA ASP A 85 -2.28 -0.31 -15.79
C ASP A 85 -1.65 0.27 -17.05
N SER A 86 -1.24 -0.56 -18.02
CA SER A 86 -0.71 -0.09 -19.30
C SER A 86 -1.74 0.79 -20.03
N GLN A 87 -3.00 0.37 -20.09
CA GLN A 87 -4.05 1.15 -20.73
C GLN A 87 -4.39 2.44 -19.95
N LEU A 88 -4.35 2.41 -18.62
CA LEU A 88 -4.51 3.60 -17.80
C LEU A 88 -3.40 4.61 -18.07
N SER A 89 -2.13 4.15 -18.12
CA SER A 89 -0.97 4.99 -18.44
C SER A 89 -1.13 5.65 -19.81
N ASP A 90 -1.44 4.88 -20.86
CA ASP A 90 -1.65 5.41 -22.21
C ASP A 90 -2.80 6.44 -22.27
N ALA A 91 -3.89 6.17 -21.55
CA ALA A 91 -5.03 7.08 -21.48
C ALA A 91 -4.68 8.39 -20.75
N LEU A 92 -3.85 8.33 -19.71
CA LEU A 92 -3.38 9.52 -18.99
C LEU A 92 -2.39 10.34 -19.81
N ASP A 93 -1.46 9.70 -20.52
CA ASP A 93 -0.47 10.36 -21.38
C ASP A 93 -1.13 11.12 -22.54
N THR A 94 -2.28 10.65 -23.01
CA THR A 94 -3.04 11.29 -24.11
C THR A 94 -4.15 12.22 -23.63
N ALA A 95 -4.45 12.25 -22.33
CA ALA A 95 -5.53 13.06 -21.78
C ALA A 95 -5.21 14.56 -21.86
N SER A 96 -6.07 15.32 -22.55
CA SER A 96 -5.92 16.78 -22.68
C SER A 96 -6.93 17.58 -21.86
N SER A 97 -7.71 16.94 -20.99
CA SER A 97 -8.75 17.57 -20.17
C SER A 97 -9.03 16.80 -18.88
N SER A 98 -9.54 17.49 -17.86
CA SER A 98 -10.00 16.85 -16.61
C SER A 98 -11.05 15.76 -16.84
N SER A 99 -11.92 15.93 -17.85
CA SER A 99 -12.91 14.89 -18.21
C SER A 99 -12.27 13.65 -18.82
N ALA A 100 -11.18 13.80 -19.60
CA ALA A 100 -10.43 12.67 -20.15
C ALA A 100 -9.68 11.93 -19.04
N ILE A 101 -9.05 12.65 -18.11
CA ILE A 101 -8.39 12.08 -16.92
C ILE A 101 -9.40 11.32 -16.06
N LEU A 102 -10.55 11.92 -15.76
CA LEU A 102 -11.61 11.26 -15.00
C LEU A 102 -12.04 9.95 -15.66
N LYS A 103 -12.31 9.99 -16.96
CA LYS A 103 -12.72 8.81 -17.71
C LYS A 103 -11.65 7.71 -17.70
N ALA A 104 -10.37 8.07 -17.75
CA ALA A 104 -9.27 7.10 -17.69
C ALA A 104 -9.31 6.30 -16.38
N TYR A 105 -9.39 6.98 -15.23
CA TYR A 105 -9.51 6.32 -13.92
C TYR A 105 -10.81 5.54 -13.75
N GLU A 106 -11.96 6.09 -14.18
CA GLU A 106 -13.24 5.37 -14.11
C GLU A 106 -13.20 4.06 -14.94
N THR A 107 -12.53 4.09 -16.10
CA THR A 107 -12.38 2.94 -16.99
C THR A 107 -11.48 1.88 -16.36
N ALA A 108 -10.31 2.28 -15.85
CA ALA A 108 -9.40 1.38 -15.14
C ALA A 108 -10.05 0.78 -13.89
N GLY A 109 -10.74 1.60 -13.09
CA GLY A 109 -11.47 1.13 -11.91
C GLY A 109 -12.58 0.12 -12.24
N LYS A 110 -13.29 0.31 -13.36
CA LYS A 110 -14.25 -0.69 -13.87
C LYS A 110 -13.56 -2.02 -14.19
N TYR A 111 -12.39 -1.98 -14.86
CA TYR A 111 -11.65 -3.19 -15.21
C TYR A 111 -11.09 -3.91 -13.98
N TRP A 112 -10.48 -3.18 -13.04
CA TRP A 112 -10.02 -3.78 -11.78
C TRP A 112 -11.16 -4.40 -10.98
N ARG A 113 -12.29 -3.70 -10.85
CA ARG A 113 -13.51 -4.25 -10.22
C ARG A 113 -13.96 -5.54 -10.89
N ALA A 114 -13.93 -5.58 -12.23
CA ALA A 114 -14.32 -6.75 -13.01
C ALA A 114 -13.31 -7.91 -12.90
N LEU A 115 -12.03 -7.62 -12.62
CA LEU A 115 -10.98 -8.59 -12.44
C LEU A 115 -11.04 -9.26 -11.06
N VAL A 116 -11.40 -8.53 -9.99
CA VAL A 116 -11.46 -9.09 -8.63
C VAL A 116 -12.17 -10.46 -8.55
N PRO A 117 -13.41 -10.66 -9.07
CA PRO A 117 -14.05 -11.97 -9.02
C PRO A 117 -13.38 -13.02 -9.93
N ILE A 118 -12.72 -12.62 -11.01
CA ILE A 118 -11.94 -13.53 -11.87
C ILE A 118 -10.70 -14.02 -11.12
N ALA A 119 -9.92 -13.09 -10.56
CA ALA A 119 -8.73 -13.37 -9.79
C ALA A 119 -9.05 -14.17 -8.53
N TYR A 120 -10.18 -13.92 -7.87
CA TYR A 120 -10.63 -14.69 -6.72
C TYR A 120 -10.91 -16.16 -7.07
N ASN A 121 -11.66 -16.42 -8.14
CA ASN A 121 -11.93 -17.79 -8.58
C ASN A 121 -10.65 -18.53 -9.00
N ALA A 122 -9.73 -17.84 -9.67
CA ALA A 122 -8.41 -18.38 -9.98
C ALA A 122 -7.60 -18.65 -8.68
N ALA A 123 -7.61 -17.73 -7.73
CA ALA A 123 -6.90 -17.85 -6.46
C ALA A 123 -7.41 -19.03 -5.64
N LYS A 124 -8.73 -19.25 -5.57
CA LYS A 124 -9.32 -20.43 -4.92
C LYS A 124 -8.82 -21.75 -5.51
N SER A 125 -8.61 -21.77 -6.83
CA SER A 125 -8.15 -22.97 -7.54
C SER A 125 -6.64 -23.21 -7.37
N ALA A 126 -5.87 -22.13 -7.16
CA ALA A 126 -4.42 -22.15 -7.02
C ALA A 126 -3.94 -22.29 -5.56
N ALA A 127 -4.74 -21.84 -4.59
CA ALA A 127 -4.41 -21.86 -3.17
C ALA A 127 -4.37 -23.29 -2.61
N ALA A 128 -3.46 -23.52 -1.66
CA ALA A 128 -3.39 -24.75 -0.90
C ALA A 128 -4.69 -24.97 -0.11
N GLU A 129 -5.09 -26.23 0.09
CA GLU A 129 -6.35 -26.57 0.77
C GLU A 129 -6.46 -25.96 2.17
N GLU A 130 -5.34 -25.89 2.89
CA GLU A 130 -5.26 -25.27 4.21
C GLU A 130 -5.54 -23.76 4.22
N ASP A 131 -5.28 -23.05 3.11
CA ASP A 131 -5.41 -21.60 3.00
C ASP A 131 -6.77 -21.16 2.41
N GLN A 132 -7.51 -22.08 1.79
CA GLN A 132 -8.78 -21.78 1.11
C GLN A 132 -9.83 -21.18 2.06
N ALA A 133 -9.94 -21.69 3.29
CA ALA A 133 -10.91 -21.18 4.25
C ALA A 133 -10.64 -19.71 4.64
N GLN A 134 -9.36 -19.36 4.81
CA GLN A 134 -8.95 -17.98 5.11
C GLN A 134 -9.20 -17.06 3.91
N LEU A 135 -8.84 -17.50 2.70
CA LEU A 135 -9.10 -16.76 1.47
C LEU A 135 -10.60 -16.46 1.28
N GLU A 136 -11.48 -17.43 1.52
CA GLU A 136 -12.93 -17.24 1.45
C GLU A 136 -13.42 -16.23 2.49
N GLN A 137 -12.91 -16.32 3.73
CA GLN A 137 -13.26 -15.40 4.80
C GLN A 137 -12.81 -13.96 4.48
N ASP A 138 -11.58 -13.77 4.03
CA ASP A 138 -11.01 -12.45 3.72
C ASP A 138 -11.74 -11.81 2.54
N HIS A 139 -12.03 -12.59 1.49
CA HIS A 139 -12.80 -12.10 0.36
C HIS A 139 -14.21 -11.70 0.77
N LYS A 140 -14.87 -12.49 1.62
CA LYS A 140 -16.21 -12.17 2.12
C LYS A 140 -16.21 -10.88 2.94
N ALA A 141 -15.21 -10.68 3.81
CA ALA A 141 -15.07 -9.47 4.60
C ALA A 141 -14.82 -8.23 3.72
N TRP A 142 -14.06 -8.38 2.64
CA TRP A 142 -13.90 -7.34 1.63
C TRP A 142 -15.22 -7.01 0.93
N GLU A 143 -15.97 -8.02 0.46
CA GLU A 143 -17.27 -7.82 -0.20
C GLU A 143 -18.26 -7.08 0.71
N ASP A 144 -18.26 -7.40 2.00
CA ASP A 144 -19.16 -6.79 2.98
C ASP A 144 -18.81 -5.32 3.31
N THR A 145 -17.62 -4.85 2.93
CA THR A 145 -17.12 -3.51 3.31
C THR A 145 -16.83 -2.60 2.12
N ILE A 146 -16.58 -3.13 0.93
CA ILE A 146 -16.08 -2.35 -0.21
C ILE A 146 -17.06 -1.27 -0.66
N ASP A 147 -18.37 -1.54 -0.68
CA ASP A 147 -19.38 -0.56 -1.13
C ASP A 147 -19.46 0.65 -0.19
N ASP A 148 -19.32 0.45 1.12
CA ASP A 148 -19.26 1.52 2.11
C ASP A 148 -17.98 2.35 1.94
N VAL A 149 -16.84 1.69 1.70
CA VAL A 149 -15.56 2.36 1.42
C VAL A 149 -15.65 3.21 0.16
N ILE A 150 -16.23 2.68 -0.93
CA ILE A 150 -16.41 3.44 -2.17
C ILE A 150 -17.34 4.64 -1.96
N THR A 151 -18.43 4.46 -1.19
CA THR A 151 -19.37 5.55 -0.87
C THR A 151 -18.65 6.66 -0.10
N ALA A 152 -17.87 6.31 0.93
CA ALA A 152 -17.11 7.29 1.70
C ALA A 152 -16.12 8.08 0.83
N ILE A 153 -15.37 7.40 -0.05
CA ILE A 153 -14.44 8.07 -0.99
C ILE A 153 -15.19 9.08 -1.87
N GLN A 154 -16.38 8.71 -2.37
CA GLN A 154 -17.18 9.59 -3.24
C GLN A 154 -17.71 10.81 -2.48
N GLU A 155 -18.20 10.63 -1.25
CA GLU A 155 -18.73 11.71 -0.43
C GLU A 155 -17.63 12.72 -0.06
N GLU A 156 -16.47 12.23 0.40
CA GLU A 156 -15.31 13.04 0.79
C GLU A 156 -14.73 13.85 -0.38
N ASN A 157 -14.92 13.39 -1.62
CA ASN A 157 -14.30 13.96 -2.82
C ASN A 157 -15.36 14.43 -3.85
N SER A 158 -16.57 14.76 -3.42
CA SER A 158 -17.71 15.05 -4.30
C SER A 158 -17.64 16.39 -5.04
N GLU A 159 -16.80 17.32 -4.57
CA GLU A 159 -16.78 18.71 -5.03
C GLU A 159 -15.83 18.94 -6.22
N GLY A 160 -16.34 19.63 -7.25
CA GLY A 160 -15.54 20.06 -8.40
C GLY A 160 -15.04 18.93 -9.30
N ALA A 161 -14.23 19.29 -10.30
CA ALA A 161 -13.65 18.31 -11.24
C ALA A 161 -12.48 17.53 -10.59
N ASP A 162 -11.64 18.22 -9.83
CA ASP A 162 -10.45 17.62 -9.20
C ASP A 162 -10.83 16.65 -8.08
N GLY A 163 -11.90 16.94 -7.32
CA GLY A 163 -12.47 16.01 -6.35
C GLY A 163 -12.94 14.72 -7.03
N LYS A 164 -13.73 14.83 -8.11
CA LYS A 164 -14.19 13.65 -8.87
C LYS A 164 -13.04 12.80 -9.43
N ILE A 165 -11.98 13.43 -9.95
CA ILE A 165 -10.77 12.72 -10.39
C ILE A 165 -10.11 12.01 -9.21
N THR A 166 -10.01 12.68 -8.06
CA THR A 166 -9.43 12.09 -6.84
C THR A 166 -10.24 10.88 -6.38
N ALA A 167 -11.57 10.99 -6.37
CA ALA A 167 -12.47 9.89 -6.05
C ALA A 167 -12.25 8.71 -7.00
N ALA A 168 -12.27 8.94 -8.31
CA ALA A 168 -12.11 7.90 -9.31
C ALA A 168 -10.76 7.16 -9.19
N ARG A 169 -9.67 7.90 -8.96
CA ARG A 169 -8.35 7.31 -8.72
C ARG A 169 -8.32 6.45 -7.46
N LEU A 170 -8.86 6.94 -6.34
CA LEU A 170 -8.87 6.19 -5.08
C LEU A 170 -9.72 4.92 -5.19
N ILE A 171 -10.86 4.98 -5.89
CA ILE A 171 -11.72 3.82 -6.15
C ILE A 171 -10.99 2.79 -7.03
N GLU A 172 -10.33 3.25 -8.09
CA GLU A 172 -9.49 2.41 -8.94
C GLU A 172 -8.41 1.70 -8.14
N GLU A 173 -7.67 2.44 -7.29
CA GLU A 173 -6.64 1.91 -6.41
C GLU A 173 -7.20 0.85 -5.44
N LYS A 174 -8.39 1.05 -4.87
CA LYS A 174 -9.03 0.05 -3.99
C LYS A 174 -9.31 -1.27 -4.69
N TYR A 175 -9.82 -1.23 -5.92
CA TYR A 175 -10.02 -2.47 -6.67
C TYR A 175 -8.68 -3.08 -7.11
N ARG A 176 -7.71 -2.27 -7.51
CA ARG A 176 -6.38 -2.72 -7.91
C ARG A 176 -5.62 -3.40 -6.77
N GLU A 177 -5.62 -2.82 -5.57
CA GLU A 177 -5.02 -3.40 -4.37
C GLU A 177 -5.57 -4.81 -4.10
N THR A 178 -6.89 -4.95 -4.07
CA THR A 178 -7.54 -6.25 -3.85
C THR A 178 -7.21 -7.24 -4.97
N ALA A 179 -7.30 -6.82 -6.24
CA ALA A 179 -6.98 -7.69 -7.36
C ALA A 179 -5.52 -8.13 -7.35
N LYS A 180 -4.59 -7.25 -6.97
CA LYS A 180 -3.15 -7.56 -6.85
C LYS A 180 -2.91 -8.66 -5.82
N GLU A 181 -3.51 -8.57 -4.64
CA GLU A 181 -3.36 -9.61 -3.60
C GLU A 181 -3.89 -10.97 -4.08
N LEU A 182 -5.02 -11.00 -4.78
CA LEU A 182 -5.53 -12.23 -5.38
C LEU A 182 -4.59 -12.77 -6.48
N CYS A 183 -4.06 -11.88 -7.33
CA CYS A 183 -3.09 -12.25 -8.36
C CYS A 183 -1.80 -12.84 -7.76
N LYS A 184 -1.34 -12.34 -6.59
CA LYS A 184 -0.20 -12.94 -5.88
C LYS A 184 -0.44 -14.39 -5.52
N ILE A 185 -1.65 -14.72 -5.05
CA ILE A 185 -2.02 -16.10 -4.70
C ILE A 185 -2.03 -16.98 -5.96
N VAL A 186 -2.65 -16.50 -7.05
CA VAL A 186 -2.65 -17.22 -8.34
C VAL A 186 -1.24 -17.49 -8.83
N TYR A 187 -0.39 -16.45 -8.81
CA TYR A 187 0.98 -16.54 -9.29
C TYR A 187 1.83 -17.48 -8.42
N ALA A 188 1.67 -17.43 -7.10
CA ALA A 188 2.36 -18.36 -6.20
C ALA A 188 1.99 -19.83 -6.45
N GLY A 189 0.72 -20.10 -6.80
CA GLY A 189 0.26 -21.47 -7.08
C GLY A 189 0.51 -21.97 -8.49
N THR A 190 0.62 -21.07 -9.48
CA THR A 190 0.64 -21.44 -10.91
C THR A 190 1.87 -20.95 -11.68
N GLY A 191 2.57 -19.93 -11.19
CA GLY A 191 3.63 -19.22 -11.90
C GLY A 191 3.15 -18.22 -12.95
N GLU A 192 1.83 -18.01 -13.07
CA GLU A 192 1.21 -17.13 -14.08
C GLU A 192 0.18 -16.19 -13.43
N LEU A 193 -0.10 -15.06 -14.07
CA LEU A 193 -1.20 -14.17 -13.68
C LEU A 193 -2.54 -14.67 -14.24
N PRO A 194 -3.69 -14.33 -13.62
CA PRO A 194 -4.99 -14.61 -14.21
C PRO A 194 -5.18 -13.88 -15.55
N ASP A 195 -6.10 -14.37 -16.38
CA ASP A 195 -6.45 -13.71 -17.64
C ASP A 195 -7.22 -12.40 -17.38
N PHE A 196 -6.66 -11.29 -17.87
CA PHE A 196 -7.24 -9.95 -17.76
C PHE A 196 -8.27 -9.64 -18.85
N ALA A 197 -8.23 -10.36 -19.98
CA ALA A 197 -9.09 -10.06 -21.13
C ALA A 197 -10.60 -10.08 -20.80
N PRO A 198 -11.13 -11.02 -19.99
CA PRO A 198 -12.53 -11.01 -19.60
C PRO A 198 -12.91 -9.84 -18.68
N ALA A 199 -11.95 -9.25 -17.97
CA ALA A 199 -12.19 -8.03 -17.19
C ALA A 199 -12.30 -6.80 -18.10
N MET A 200 -11.51 -6.77 -19.18
CA MET A 200 -11.41 -5.67 -20.12
C MET A 200 -12.40 -5.74 -21.31
N SER A 201 -13.15 -6.83 -21.42
CA SER A 201 -14.18 -7.02 -22.45
C SER A 201 -15.39 -6.11 -22.21
N ASP A 202 -15.95 -5.58 -23.30
CA ASP A 202 -17.22 -4.84 -23.32
C ASP A 202 -18.46 -5.75 -23.38
N GLU A 203 -18.27 -7.08 -23.43
CA GLU A 203 -19.40 -8.02 -23.46
C GLU A 203 -20.21 -7.96 -22.15
N PRO A 204 -21.56 -7.94 -22.24
CA PRO A 204 -22.40 -7.98 -21.06
C PRO A 204 -22.18 -9.29 -20.31
N LYS A 205 -21.68 -9.20 -19.07
CA LYS A 205 -21.59 -10.33 -18.16
C LYS A 205 -23.02 -10.66 -17.69
N GLY A 206 -23.57 -11.74 -18.25
CA GLY A 206 -24.94 -12.19 -18.06
C GLY A 206 -25.24 -12.80 -16.69
#